data_AF-A0A3M1T8E6-F1
#
_entry.id   AF-A0A3M1T8E6-F1
#
_cell.length_a   1.000
_cell.length_b   1.000
_cell.length_c   1.000
_cell.angle_alpha   90.00
_cell.angle_beta   90.00
_cell.angle_gamma   90.00
#
_symmetry.space_group_name_H-M   'P 1'
#
loop_
_entity.id
_entity.type
_entity.pdbx_description
1 polymer ?
#
loop_
_entity_poly.entity_id
_entity_poly.type
_entity_poly.pdbx_seq_one_letter_code
_entity_poly.pdbx_strand_id
1 'polypeptide(L)' 'MDLKALRDRVGIKLIEVANILQCSESSIRNWEKGRTTPKMEVWQVFRLRDLYRCSEAELEQAVRESIALGKK' A
#
# COMPACT_ATOMS: atom_id res chain seq x y z
N MET A 1 -2.62 7.36 9.42
CA MET A 1 -3.40 6.38 8.63
C MET A 1 -2.43 5.43 7.96
N ASP A 2 -2.59 4.11 8.07
CA ASP A 2 -1.72 3.12 7.43
C ASP A 2 -2.16 2.80 5.97
N LEU A 3 -1.40 1.95 5.25
CA LEU A 3 -1.70 1.57 3.86
C LEU A 3 -3.07 0.90 3.72
N LYS A 4 -3.46 0.07 4.70
CA LYS A 4 -4.75 -0.61 4.68
C LYS A 4 -5.88 0.41 4.77
N ALA A 5 -5.74 1.39 5.64
CA ALA A 5 -6.74 2.43 5.81
C ALA A 5 -6.86 3.33 4.57
N LEU A 6 -5.77 3.59 3.83
CA LEU A 6 -5.86 4.22 2.51
C LEU A 6 -6.65 3.38 1.51
N ARG A 7 -6.40 2.07 1.44
CA ARG A 7 -7.16 1.17 0.57
C ARG A 7 -8.64 1.13 0.93
N ASP A 8 -8.93 0.93 2.21
CA ASP A 8 -10.30 0.78 2.73
C ASP A 8 -11.10 2.09 2.55
N ARG A 9 -10.45 3.26 2.63
CA ARG A 9 -11.07 4.58 2.33
C ARG A 9 -11.61 4.67 0.89
N VAL A 10 -10.96 4.04 -0.08
CA VAL A 10 -11.41 4.02 -1.49
C VAL A 10 -12.34 2.84 -1.78
N GLY A 11 -12.41 1.85 -0.88
CA GLY A 11 -13.32 0.71 -1.00
C GLY A 11 -12.89 -0.34 -2.02
N ILE A 12 -11.61 -0.38 -2.41
CA ILE A 12 -11.08 -1.37 -3.35
C ILE A 12 -10.55 -2.62 -2.63
N LYS A 13 -10.68 -3.77 -3.28
CA LYS A 13 -10.20 -5.05 -2.73
C LYS A 13 -8.70 -5.17 -2.90
N LEU A 14 -8.11 -5.96 -2.02
CA LEU A 14 -6.67 -6.23 -2.02
C LEU A 14 -6.20 -6.89 -3.34
N ILE A 15 -6.99 -7.80 -3.92
CA ILE A 15 -6.72 -8.42 -5.23
C ILE A 15 -6.72 -7.42 -6.39
N GLU A 16 -7.54 -6.36 -6.33
CA GLU A 16 -7.57 -5.34 -7.39
C GLU A 16 -6.26 -4.54 -7.40
N VAL A 17 -5.75 -4.18 -6.21
CA VAL A 17 -4.44 -3.53 -6.07
C VAL A 17 -3.33 -4.44 -6.58
N ALA A 18 -3.34 -5.72 -6.18
CA ALA A 18 -2.34 -6.70 -6.58
C ALA A 18 -2.29 -6.88 -8.11
N ASN A 19 -3.46 -7.01 -8.75
CA ASN A 19 -3.58 -7.16 -10.20
C ASN A 19 -3.06 -5.94 -10.95
N ILE A 20 -3.44 -4.72 -10.52
CA ILE A 20 -3.03 -3.49 -11.20
C ILE A 20 -1.54 -3.22 -11.02
N LEU A 21 -0.99 -3.55 -9.85
CA LEU A 21 0.44 -3.47 -9.60
C LEU A 21 1.20 -4.69 -10.12
N GLN A 22 0.57 -5.69 -10.74
CA GLN A 22 1.26 -6.90 -11.22
C GLN A 22 2.12 -7.58 -10.13
N CYS A 23 1.58 -7.70 -8.91
CA CYS A 23 2.24 -8.38 -7.80
C CYS A 23 1.27 -9.35 -7.09
N SER A 24 1.78 -10.13 -6.15
CA SER A 24 0.94 -11.07 -5.40
C SER A 24 0.05 -10.35 -4.38
N GLU A 25 -1.15 -10.88 -4.12
CA GLU A 25 -1.97 -10.45 -2.97
C GLU A 25 -1.18 -10.51 -1.65
N SER A 26 -0.36 -11.54 -1.48
CA SER A 26 0.49 -11.69 -0.30
C SER A 26 1.46 -10.51 -0.13
N SER A 27 1.96 -9.93 -1.23
CA SER A 27 2.81 -8.73 -1.20
C SER A 27 2.05 -7.54 -0.61
N ILE A 28 0.88 -7.21 -1.15
CA ILE A 28 0.04 -6.11 -0.66
C ILE A 28 -0.31 -6.31 0.82
N ARG A 29 -0.74 -7.53 1.18
CA ARG A 29 -1.10 -7.87 2.56
C ARG A 29 0.07 -7.72 3.52
N ASN A 30 1.28 -8.09 3.10
CA ASN A 30 2.48 -7.96 3.94
C ASN A 30 2.88 -6.49 4.09
N TRP A 31 2.74 -5.67 3.05
CA TRP A 31 2.96 -4.22 3.11
C TRP A 31 1.99 -3.54 4.06
N GLU A 32 0.68 -3.83 3.92
CA GLU A 32 -0.37 -3.28 4.79
C GLU A 32 -0.13 -3.61 6.27
N LYS A 33 0.37 -4.81 6.57
CA LYS A 33 0.70 -5.27 7.92
C LYS A 33 2.11 -4.88 8.40
N GLY A 34 2.91 -4.21 7.58
CA GLY A 34 4.28 -3.84 7.94
C GLY A 34 5.27 -5.00 8.04
N ARG A 35 4.92 -6.20 7.55
CA ARG A 35 5.78 -7.39 7.63
C ARG A 35 7.00 -7.28 6.70
N THR A 36 6.87 -6.51 5.64
CA THR A 36 7.93 -6.24 4.68
C THR A 36 7.88 -4.79 4.22
N THR A 37 9.05 -4.22 3.90
CA THR A 37 9.13 -2.95 3.18
C THR A 37 8.60 -3.15 1.75
N PRO A 38 7.72 -2.26 1.24
CA PRO A 38 7.29 -2.31 -0.15
C PRO A 38 8.49 -2.26 -1.11
N LYS A 39 8.61 -3.27 -1.96
CA LYS A 39 9.58 -3.31 -3.07
C LYS A 39 8.78 -3.28 -4.36
N MET A 40 8.98 -2.24 -5.15
CA MET A 40 8.22 -2.00 -6.36
C MET A 40 9.04 -1.19 -7.36
N GLU A 41 8.74 -1.36 -8.63
CA GLU A 41 9.15 -0.51 -9.74
C GLU A 41 8.61 0.91 -9.56
N VAL A 42 9.33 1.88 -10.11
CA VAL A 42 8.98 3.31 -9.95
C VAL A 42 7.55 3.62 -10.42
N TRP A 43 7.09 3.00 -11.51
CA TRP A 43 5.73 3.22 -12.03
C TRP A 43 4.63 2.71 -11.08
N GLN A 44 4.90 1.69 -10.28
CA GLN A 44 3.94 1.13 -9.33
C GLN A 44 3.66 2.10 -8.18
N VAL A 45 4.63 2.95 -7.80
CA VAL A 45 4.44 3.99 -6.78
C VAL A 45 3.35 4.98 -7.21
N PHE A 46 3.45 5.48 -8.45
CA PHE A 46 2.45 6.40 -9.00
C PHE A 46 1.09 5.74 -9.14
N ARG A 47 1.06 4.47 -9.58
CA ARG A 47 -0.19 3.73 -9.73
C ARG A 47 -0.87 3.45 -8.39
N LEU A 48 -0.11 3.11 -7.36
CA LEU A 48 -0.62 2.91 -6.01
C LEU A 48 -1.22 4.19 -5.43
N ARG A 49 -0.52 5.33 -5.60
CA ARG A 49 -1.03 6.66 -5.21
C ARG A 49 -2.39 6.93 -5.85
N ASP A 50 -2.49 6.72 -7.17
CA ASP A 50 -3.72 6.96 -7.93
C ASP A 50 -4.87 6.07 -7.46
N LEU A 51 -4.59 4.78 -7.25
CA LEU A 51 -5.59 3.83 -6.74
C LEU A 51 -6.10 4.21 -5.37
N TYR A 52 -5.21 4.68 -4.49
CA TYR A 52 -5.55 5.08 -3.12
C TYR A 52 -6.08 6.51 -3.02
N ARG A 53 -6.15 7.24 -4.15
CA ARG A 53 -6.65 8.63 -4.24
C ARG A 53 -6.06 9.49 -3.12
N CYS A 54 -4.74 9.45 -3.00
CA CYS A 54 -4.00 10.12 -1.93
C CYS A 54 -2.90 11.02 -2.51
N SER A 55 -2.44 11.97 -1.70
CA SER A 55 -1.25 12.75 -1.99
C SER A 55 0.03 11.94 -1.75
N GLU A 56 1.17 12.45 -2.26
CA GLU A 56 2.48 11.87 -1.98
C GLU A 56 2.78 11.81 -0.47
N ALA A 57 2.49 12.90 0.25
CA ALA A 57 2.69 12.98 1.70
C ALA A 57 1.84 11.96 2.47
N GLU A 58 0.58 11.74 2.06
CA GLU A 58 -0.27 10.71 2.66
C GLU A 58 0.27 9.30 2.39
N LEU A 59 0.76 9.03 1.17
CA LEU A 59 1.32 7.72 0.83
C LEU A 59 2.60 7.45 1.63
N GLU A 60 3.51 8.44 1.70
CA GLU A 60 4.74 8.33 2.49
C GLU A 60 4.44 8.05 3.96
N GLN A 61 3.53 8.85 4.55
CA GLN A 61 3.12 8.67 5.94
C GLN A 61 2.51 7.28 6.17
N ALA A 62 1.65 6.82 5.27
CA ALA A 62 1.02 5.50 5.38
C ALA A 62 2.03 4.35 5.30
N VAL A 63 3.03 4.43 4.42
CA VAL A 63 4.13 3.45 4.36
C VAL A 63 4.90 3.42 5.68
N ARG A 64 5.26 4.60 6.22
CA ARG A 64 5.98 4.70 7.50
C ARG A 64 5.17 4.09 8.65
N GLU A 65 3.88 4.40 8.72
CA GLU A 65 2.97 3.85 9.74
C GLU A 65 2.80 2.34 9.62
N SER A 66 2.57 1.82 8.42
CA SER A 66 2.47 0.37 8.19
C SER A 66 3.74 -0.34 8.67
N ILE A 67 4.93 0.14 8.31
CA ILE A 67 6.21 -0.44 8.77
C ILE A 67 6.35 -0.40 10.30
N ALA A 68 5.87 0.67 10.94
CA ALA A 68 5.88 0.77 12.41
C ALA A 68 4.95 -0.24 13.09
N LEU A 69 3.85 -0.66 12.44
CA LEU A 69 2.95 -1.70 12.96
C LEU A 69 3.63 -3.07 13.04
N GLY A 70 4.49 -3.41 12.08
CA GLY A 70 5.19 -4.70 12.04
C GLY A 70 6.32 -4.84 13.06
N LYS A 71 6.71 -3.76 13.75
CA LYS A 71 7.75 -3.75 14.80
C LYS A 71 7.19 -3.93 16.21
N LYS A 72 5.87 -3.92 16.37
CA LYS A 72 5.18 -4.15 17.64
C LYS A 72 4.76 -5.61 17.75
#